data_AF-A0A2D1U5Q1-F1
#
_entry.id   AF-A0A2D1U5Q1-F1
#
_cell.length_a   1.000
_cell.length_b   1.000
_cell.length_c   1.000
_cell.angle_alpha   90.00
_cell.angle_beta   90.00
_cell.angle_gamma   90.00
#
_symmetry.space_group_name_H-M   'P 1'
#
loop_
_entity.id
_entity.type
_entity.pdbx_description
1 polymer ?
#
loop_
_entity_poly.entity_id
_entity_poly.type
_entity_poly.pdbx_seq_one_letter_code
_entity_poly.pdbx_strand_id
1 'polypeptide(L)'
;MDLANKNSIKMKNIKHQLKGPIALLCFISLIQTTMAQDCKTSANLDATPGKYLTAAQYPWPAARAEYFNKMTTTADKAMAKKILGDLERIEEQTHTGFNFTGGNWENYYSTEGNQYLGSAKLGQYTFQAALYEYFCAKGKLTRNSEYSTVLRMYVNQLRLTTLDKFLSSPYGSSFGSYDFGLQFQDWKNHKPADVNAQLISLFTYMTCNNEQLIGAINNDNNYFQDVADKDIKPNNRSNPVYRYWFVKKNNLPVLVPVSRKEYLQSLLEYYEREKIHFTKLVAKLNEDHDKSVKNYSTWETDVADKVATVKKALSEHNEEWLLAQAIVNPGTDNSQTYNAKLREQTNYNRFWKFYDKEKNFGGLYRYNPEYFKTSAKGAASPQLITVLFRYVTIPSSLRMLNNFSKNFDVKALQKMLE
;
A
#
# COMPACT_ATOMS: atom_id res chain seq x y z
N MET A 1 -56.88 33.38 -25.13
CA MET A 1 -56.80 34.35 -26.23
C MET A 1 -55.32 34.48 -26.58
N ASP A 2 -54.77 33.58 -27.40
CA ASP A 2 -54.70 33.65 -28.88
C ASP A 2 -54.03 34.96 -29.34
N LEU A 3 -52.96 35.02 -30.14
CA LEU A 3 -52.45 34.18 -31.24
C LEU A 3 -50.90 34.33 -31.30
N ALA A 4 -50.11 33.26 -31.46
CA ALA A 4 -49.60 32.65 -32.71
C ALA A 4 -48.43 33.39 -33.42
N ASN A 5 -47.27 32.73 -33.53
CA ASN A 5 -46.46 32.68 -34.76
C ASN A 5 -45.44 31.52 -34.73
N LYS A 6 -45.81 30.35 -35.28
CA LYS A 6 -45.23 29.66 -36.46
C LYS A 6 -43.73 29.90 -36.74
N ASN A 7 -42.96 28.80 -36.67
CA ASN A 7 -41.98 28.47 -37.70
C ASN A 7 -41.86 26.94 -37.86
N SER A 8 -42.18 26.48 -39.06
CA SER A 8 -42.13 25.09 -39.51
C SER A 8 -40.82 24.82 -40.24
N ILE A 9 -40.20 23.65 -40.09
CA ILE A 9 -39.44 22.97 -41.17
C ILE A 9 -39.63 21.44 -41.06
N LYS A 10 -40.43 20.95 -42.01
CA LYS A 10 -40.42 19.69 -42.78
C LYS A 10 -39.88 18.39 -42.12
N MET A 11 -40.81 17.50 -41.81
CA MET A 11 -40.61 16.05 -41.85
C MET A 11 -40.46 15.56 -43.30
N LYS A 12 -39.44 14.75 -43.58
CA LYS A 12 -39.40 13.86 -44.74
C LYS A 12 -39.70 12.43 -44.30
N ASN A 13 -40.80 11.91 -44.81
CA ASN A 13 -41.16 10.49 -44.82
C ASN A 13 -40.10 9.69 -45.60
N ILE A 14 -39.54 8.65 -44.99
CA ILE A 14 -39.05 7.47 -45.71
C ILE A 14 -39.60 6.23 -45.00
N LYS A 15 -40.56 5.59 -45.66
CA LYS A 15 -41.07 4.26 -45.34
C LYS A 15 -40.14 3.22 -46.00
N HIS A 16 -39.56 2.33 -45.21
CA HIS A 16 -39.18 0.96 -45.57
C HIS A 16 -39.26 0.15 -44.26
N GLN A 17 -40.31 -0.62 -43.98
CA GLN A 17 -40.57 -1.98 -44.47
C GLN A 17 -39.31 -2.85 -44.54
N LEU A 18 -38.86 -3.36 -43.38
CA LEU A 18 -38.24 -4.68 -43.31
C LEU A 18 -39.04 -5.54 -42.32
N LYS A 19 -39.68 -6.57 -42.87
CA LYS A 19 -40.31 -7.68 -42.15
C LYS A 19 -39.21 -8.70 -41.82
N GLY A 20 -39.10 -9.12 -40.56
CA GLY A 20 -38.22 -10.20 -40.12
C GLY A 20 -38.37 -10.40 -38.61
N PRO A 21 -38.37 -11.64 -38.10
CA PRO A 21 -38.99 -11.98 -36.82
C PRO A 21 -38.19 -11.44 -35.65
N ILE A 22 -38.92 -10.89 -34.68
CA ILE A 22 -38.44 -10.55 -33.34
C ILE A 22 -38.01 -11.86 -32.67
N ALA A 23 -36.70 -12.15 -32.72
CA ALA A 23 -36.09 -13.10 -31.82
C ALA A 23 -36.12 -12.48 -30.42
N LEU A 24 -37.14 -12.85 -29.65
CA LEU A 24 -37.23 -12.63 -28.21
C LEU A 24 -36.06 -13.38 -27.56
N LEU A 25 -34.89 -12.75 -27.48
CA LEU A 25 -33.78 -13.22 -26.66
C LEU A 25 -34.20 -13.05 -25.19
N CYS A 26 -34.86 -14.08 -24.66
CA CYS A 26 -34.95 -14.32 -23.24
C CYS A 26 -33.54 -14.25 -22.66
N PHE A 27 -33.23 -13.15 -21.98
CA PHE A 27 -32.15 -13.11 -21.00
C PHE A 27 -32.53 -14.09 -19.89
N ILE A 28 -32.16 -15.36 -20.07
CA ILE A 28 -32.12 -16.32 -18.97
C ILE A 28 -31.01 -15.83 -18.05
N SER A 29 -31.42 -15.14 -16.99
CA SER A 29 -30.62 -14.97 -15.79
C SER A 29 -30.36 -16.37 -15.23
N LEU A 30 -29.29 -17.02 -15.69
CA LEU A 30 -28.72 -18.22 -15.07
C LEU A 30 -28.13 -17.80 -13.72
N ILE A 31 -29.00 -17.60 -12.74
CA ILE A 31 -28.64 -17.77 -11.34
C ILE A 31 -28.35 -19.27 -11.22
N GLN A 32 -27.07 -19.64 -11.32
CA GLN A 32 -26.64 -20.99 -10.97
C GLN A 32 -26.92 -21.18 -9.47
N THR A 33 -28.08 -21.74 -9.15
CA THR A 33 -28.27 -22.48 -7.93
C THR A 33 -27.31 -23.67 -8.02
N THR A 34 -26.16 -23.57 -7.36
CA THR A 34 -25.37 -24.76 -7.04
C THR A 34 -26.31 -25.72 -6.34
N MET A 35 -26.65 -26.84 -6.98
CA MET A 35 -27.21 -28.00 -6.30
C MET A 35 -26.33 -28.23 -5.07
N ALA A 36 -26.87 -27.98 -3.87
CA ALA A 36 -26.10 -28.05 -2.65
C ALA A 36 -25.65 -29.50 -2.51
N GLN A 37 -24.37 -29.76 -2.81
CA GLN A 37 -23.79 -31.08 -2.65
C GLN A 37 -23.86 -31.44 -1.17
N ASP A 38 -24.48 -32.57 -0.88
CA ASP A 38 -24.51 -33.10 0.48
C ASP A 38 -23.08 -33.42 0.94
N CYS A 39 -22.77 -33.07 2.18
CA CYS A 39 -21.47 -33.27 2.78
C CYS A 39 -21.61 -33.74 4.23
N LYS A 40 -20.58 -34.46 4.70
CA LYS A 40 -20.49 -34.91 6.11
C LYS A 40 -19.43 -34.12 6.89
N THR A 41 -18.33 -33.78 6.24
CA THR A 41 -17.21 -33.02 6.84
C THR A 41 -16.66 -32.04 5.82
N SER A 42 -15.96 -30.99 6.28
CA SER A 42 -15.25 -30.06 5.39
C SER A 42 -14.07 -30.72 4.67
N ALA A 43 -13.48 -31.78 5.25
CA ALA A 43 -12.41 -32.53 4.59
C ALA A 43 -12.88 -33.19 3.29
N ASN A 44 -14.14 -33.65 3.25
CA ASN A 44 -14.74 -34.23 2.04
C ASN A 44 -14.88 -33.21 0.89
N LEU A 45 -14.84 -31.91 1.20
CA LEU A 45 -15.03 -30.84 0.22
C LEU A 45 -13.71 -30.38 -0.40
N ASP A 46 -12.54 -30.78 0.13
CA ASP A 46 -11.23 -30.38 -0.41
C ASP A 46 -11.00 -30.89 -1.84
N ALA A 47 -11.63 -32.02 -2.20
CA ALA A 47 -11.58 -32.61 -3.53
C ALA A 47 -12.69 -32.10 -4.48
N THR A 48 -13.67 -31.34 -3.97
CA THR A 48 -14.74 -30.80 -4.81
C THR A 48 -14.16 -29.82 -5.83
N PRO A 49 -14.55 -29.88 -7.12
CA PRO A 49 -14.08 -28.93 -8.13
C PRO A 49 -14.28 -27.49 -7.68
N GLY A 50 -13.23 -26.70 -7.76
CA GLY A 50 -13.24 -25.30 -7.38
C GLY A 50 -13.71 -24.41 -8.52
N LYS A 51 -13.93 -23.12 -8.21
CA LYS A 51 -14.32 -22.11 -9.19
C LYS A 51 -13.33 -20.96 -9.23
N TYR A 52 -12.93 -20.56 -10.43
CA TYR A 52 -12.26 -19.29 -10.66
C TYR A 52 -13.31 -18.24 -10.97
N LEU A 53 -13.33 -17.14 -10.20
CA LEU A 53 -14.21 -16.01 -10.43
C LEU A 53 -13.35 -14.78 -10.73
N THR A 54 -13.50 -14.23 -11.93
CA THR A 54 -12.83 -12.97 -12.29
C THR A 54 -13.39 -11.80 -11.49
N ALA A 55 -12.70 -10.66 -11.50
CA ALA A 55 -13.19 -9.44 -10.86
C ALA A 55 -14.54 -8.99 -11.45
N ALA A 56 -14.78 -9.27 -12.73
CA ALA A 56 -16.08 -9.06 -13.37
C ALA A 56 -17.16 -10.01 -12.85
N GLN A 57 -16.80 -11.19 -12.34
CA GLN A 57 -17.70 -12.18 -11.75
C GLN A 57 -17.77 -12.10 -10.22
N TYR A 58 -17.08 -11.13 -9.59
CA TYR A 58 -17.04 -11.01 -8.14
C TYR A 58 -18.45 -10.97 -7.53
N PRO A 59 -18.78 -11.80 -6.51
CA PRO A 59 -20.16 -12.03 -6.06
C PRO A 59 -20.90 -10.80 -5.53
N TRP A 60 -20.21 -9.68 -5.30
CA TRP A 60 -20.74 -8.48 -4.66
C TRP A 60 -20.76 -7.30 -5.65
N PRO A 61 -21.88 -7.04 -6.35
CA PRO A 61 -21.97 -5.96 -7.34
C PRO A 61 -21.62 -4.57 -6.80
N ALA A 62 -22.05 -4.26 -5.57
CA ALA A 62 -21.73 -2.98 -4.93
C ALA A 62 -20.22 -2.77 -4.79
N ALA A 63 -19.47 -3.83 -4.46
CA ALA A 63 -18.01 -3.75 -4.37
C ALA A 63 -17.35 -3.45 -5.73
N ARG A 64 -17.89 -4.01 -6.83
CA ARG A 64 -17.40 -3.74 -8.20
C ARG A 64 -17.59 -2.28 -8.62
N ALA A 65 -18.63 -1.61 -8.14
CA ALA A 65 -18.87 -0.19 -8.41
C ALA A 65 -17.79 0.71 -7.78
N GLU A 66 -17.15 0.24 -6.70
CA GLU A 66 -16.20 1.01 -5.91
C GLU A 66 -14.74 0.86 -6.37
N TYR A 67 -14.44 -0.10 -7.26
CA TYR A 67 -13.06 -0.49 -7.62
C TYR A 67 -12.14 0.70 -7.95
N PHE A 68 -12.66 1.72 -8.64
CA PHE A 68 -11.88 2.84 -9.15
C PHE A 68 -12.25 4.19 -8.52
N ASN A 69 -13.00 4.21 -7.42
CA ASN A 69 -13.54 5.45 -6.85
C ASN A 69 -12.47 6.35 -6.21
N LYS A 70 -11.30 5.81 -5.85
CA LYS A 70 -10.19 6.60 -5.30
C LYS A 70 -9.25 7.18 -6.37
N MET A 71 -9.46 6.86 -7.64
CA MET A 71 -8.74 7.51 -8.75
C MET A 71 -9.47 8.77 -9.17
N THR A 72 -8.77 9.91 -9.20
CA THR A 72 -9.41 11.22 -9.39
C THR A 72 -9.62 11.57 -10.86
N THR A 73 -8.71 11.16 -11.75
CA THR A 73 -8.79 11.51 -13.18
C THR A 73 -9.33 10.36 -14.03
N THR A 74 -10.02 10.69 -15.13
CA THR A 74 -10.51 9.68 -16.10
C THR A 74 -9.35 8.89 -16.72
N ALA A 75 -8.21 9.53 -16.97
CA ALA A 75 -7.03 8.89 -17.51
C ALA A 75 -6.44 7.85 -16.53
N ASP A 76 -6.31 8.20 -15.25
CA ASP A 76 -5.81 7.28 -14.23
C ASP A 76 -6.78 6.10 -14.02
N LYS A 77 -8.10 6.34 -14.03
CA LYS A 77 -9.11 5.27 -13.98
C LYS A 77 -8.96 4.30 -15.14
N ALA A 78 -8.84 4.81 -16.37
CA ALA A 78 -8.69 3.99 -17.56
C ALA A 78 -7.39 3.17 -17.53
N MET A 79 -6.29 3.78 -17.11
CA MET A 79 -5.00 3.11 -16.97
C MET A 79 -5.02 2.04 -15.89
N ALA A 80 -5.49 2.36 -14.68
CA ALA A 80 -5.60 1.38 -13.60
C ALA A 80 -6.49 0.19 -14.00
N LYS A 81 -7.62 0.45 -14.68
CA LYS A 81 -8.50 -0.61 -15.20
C LYS A 81 -7.77 -1.52 -16.20
N LYS A 82 -7.01 -0.93 -17.13
CA LYS A 82 -6.22 -1.71 -18.09
C LYS A 82 -5.18 -2.57 -17.38
N ILE A 83 -4.38 -1.97 -16.51
CA ILE A 83 -3.30 -2.66 -15.81
C ILE A 83 -3.85 -3.78 -14.92
N LEU A 84 -4.92 -3.55 -14.16
CA LEU A 84 -5.54 -4.60 -13.34
C LEU A 84 -6.10 -5.76 -14.18
N GLY A 85 -6.69 -5.48 -15.34
CA GLY A 85 -7.12 -6.53 -16.27
C GLY A 85 -5.97 -7.31 -16.89
N ASP A 86 -4.83 -6.66 -17.14
CA ASP A 86 -3.61 -7.33 -17.60
C ASP A 86 -3.00 -8.21 -16.49
N LEU A 87 -2.98 -7.72 -15.24
CA LEU A 87 -2.55 -8.52 -14.08
C LEU A 87 -3.44 -9.75 -13.86
N GLU A 88 -4.77 -9.59 -13.94
CA GLU A 88 -5.72 -10.70 -13.84
C GLU A 88 -5.46 -11.76 -14.91
N ARG A 89 -5.22 -11.34 -16.16
CA ARG A 89 -4.94 -12.27 -17.26
C ARG A 89 -3.62 -13.03 -17.08
N ILE A 90 -2.59 -12.37 -16.56
CA ILE A 90 -1.29 -13.01 -16.24
C ILE A 90 -1.48 -14.04 -15.12
N GLU A 91 -2.29 -13.71 -14.11
CA GLU A 91 -2.63 -14.61 -13.02
C GLU A 91 -3.43 -15.84 -13.52
N GLU A 92 -4.44 -15.61 -14.37
CA GLU A 92 -5.26 -16.66 -14.97
C GLU A 92 -4.43 -17.69 -15.76
N GLN A 93 -3.33 -17.27 -16.40
CA GLN A 93 -2.44 -18.17 -17.12
C GLN A 93 -1.85 -19.25 -16.22
N THR A 94 -1.65 -18.97 -14.92
CA THR A 94 -1.15 -19.95 -13.96
C THR A 94 -2.10 -21.11 -13.69
N HIS A 95 -3.37 -20.97 -14.07
CA HIS A 95 -4.38 -22.01 -13.89
C HIS A 95 -4.38 -23.04 -15.03
N THR A 96 -3.64 -22.79 -16.10
CA THR A 96 -3.59 -23.69 -17.27
C THR A 96 -3.06 -25.07 -16.84
N GLY A 97 -3.91 -26.11 -16.97
CA GLY A 97 -3.57 -27.47 -16.56
C GLY A 97 -3.56 -27.71 -15.04
N PHE A 98 -3.97 -26.72 -14.24
CA PHE A 98 -4.09 -26.84 -12.79
C PHE A 98 -5.54 -27.18 -12.40
N ASN A 99 -5.75 -28.35 -11.80
CA ASN A 99 -7.06 -28.77 -11.30
C ASN A 99 -7.32 -28.16 -9.92
N PHE A 100 -8.01 -27.02 -9.88
CA PHE A 100 -8.37 -26.36 -8.64
C PHE A 100 -9.57 -27.01 -7.96
N THR A 101 -9.45 -27.21 -6.65
CA THR A 101 -10.45 -27.87 -5.82
C THR A 101 -10.55 -27.20 -4.44
N GLY A 102 -11.67 -27.43 -3.77
CA GLY A 102 -11.83 -27.09 -2.36
C GLY A 102 -12.28 -25.66 -2.06
N GLY A 103 -12.65 -24.87 -3.07
CA GLY A 103 -13.15 -23.51 -2.84
C GLY A 103 -13.39 -22.69 -4.08
N ASN A 104 -13.59 -21.39 -3.87
CA ASN A 104 -13.55 -20.38 -4.93
C ASN A 104 -12.22 -19.62 -4.85
N TRP A 105 -11.59 -19.39 -5.99
CA TRP A 105 -10.52 -18.44 -6.16
C TRP A 105 -11.11 -17.17 -6.79
N GLU A 106 -11.24 -16.12 -5.98
CA GLU A 106 -12.04 -14.95 -6.34
C GLU A 106 -11.19 -13.71 -6.48
N ASN A 107 -11.27 -13.09 -7.65
CA ASN A 107 -10.51 -11.92 -8.01
C ASN A 107 -11.27 -10.64 -7.62
N TYR A 108 -10.50 -9.64 -7.18
CA TYR A 108 -11.00 -8.38 -6.67
C TYR A 108 -10.01 -7.26 -6.97
N TYR A 109 -10.53 -6.09 -7.33
CA TYR A 109 -9.74 -4.90 -7.58
C TYR A 109 -9.97 -3.85 -6.49
N SER A 110 -8.93 -3.07 -6.18
CA SER A 110 -9.08 -1.86 -5.36
C SER A 110 -8.14 -0.76 -5.79
N THR A 111 -8.55 0.48 -5.52
CA THR A 111 -7.72 1.68 -5.65
C THR A 111 -7.52 2.31 -4.28
N GLU A 112 -6.32 2.84 -4.02
CA GLU A 112 -5.94 3.48 -2.75
C GLU A 112 -5.80 4.99 -2.86
N GLY A 113 -5.70 5.53 -4.09
CA GLY A 113 -5.50 6.95 -4.34
C GLY A 113 -4.11 7.20 -4.91
N ASN A 114 -3.45 8.27 -4.47
CA ASN A 114 -2.11 8.63 -4.92
C ASN A 114 -1.17 8.75 -3.73
N GLN A 115 0.07 8.28 -3.88
CA GLN A 115 1.14 8.50 -2.91
C GLN A 115 2.37 9.06 -3.62
N TYR A 116 3.17 9.86 -2.91
CA TYR A 116 4.49 10.25 -3.37
C TYR A 116 5.51 9.15 -3.09
N LEU A 117 6.14 8.63 -4.15
CA LEU A 117 7.36 7.81 -4.06
C LEU A 117 8.54 8.68 -4.51
N GLY A 118 9.28 9.23 -3.55
CA GLY A 118 10.20 10.33 -3.82
C GLY A 118 9.44 11.57 -4.26
N SER A 119 9.80 12.16 -5.40
CA SER A 119 9.10 13.32 -5.98
C SER A 119 7.95 12.94 -6.92
N ALA A 120 7.81 11.65 -7.27
CA ALA A 120 6.78 11.19 -8.19
C ALA A 120 5.47 10.90 -7.47
N LYS A 121 4.39 11.61 -7.85
CA LYS A 121 3.03 11.30 -7.42
C LYS A 121 2.48 10.13 -8.24
N LEU A 122 2.23 9.00 -7.61
CA LEU A 122 1.82 7.76 -8.28
C LEU A 122 0.49 7.24 -7.77
N GLY A 123 -0.35 6.81 -8.70
CA GLY A 123 -1.62 6.15 -8.41
C GLY A 123 -1.36 4.73 -7.91
N GLN A 124 -2.00 4.38 -6.80
CA GLN A 124 -1.88 3.08 -6.13
C GLN A 124 -3.15 2.27 -6.28
N TYR A 125 -2.97 1.02 -6.68
CA TYR A 125 -4.07 0.09 -6.93
C TYR A 125 -3.60 -1.35 -6.81
N THR A 126 -4.55 -2.25 -6.60
CA THR A 126 -4.25 -3.62 -6.21
C THR A 126 -5.16 -4.58 -6.95
N PHE A 127 -4.53 -5.61 -7.53
CA PHE A 127 -5.21 -6.85 -7.87
C PHE A 127 -5.11 -7.80 -6.67
N GLN A 128 -6.21 -8.47 -6.34
CA GLN A 128 -6.25 -9.51 -5.32
C GLN A 128 -6.94 -10.75 -5.89
N ALA A 129 -6.40 -11.93 -5.60
CA ALA A 129 -7.06 -13.21 -5.81
C ALA A 129 -7.03 -14.01 -4.50
N ALA A 130 -8.20 -14.42 -3.99
CA ALA A 130 -8.33 -15.00 -2.65
C ALA A 130 -9.04 -16.36 -2.68
N LEU A 131 -8.53 -17.31 -1.87
CA LEU A 131 -9.15 -18.62 -1.70
C LEU A 131 -10.20 -18.58 -0.60
N TYR A 132 -11.46 -18.68 -1.01
CA TYR A 132 -12.60 -18.91 -0.12
C TYR A 132 -12.94 -20.40 -0.12
N GLU A 133 -12.43 -21.10 0.89
CA GLU A 133 -12.59 -22.55 1.02
C GLU A 133 -14.06 -22.96 1.17
N TYR A 134 -14.40 -24.13 0.64
CA TYR A 134 -15.65 -24.78 0.95
C TYR A 134 -15.59 -25.42 2.34
N PHE A 135 -16.70 -25.35 3.06
CA PHE A 135 -16.89 -26.00 4.35
C PHE A 135 -18.28 -26.62 4.42
N CYS A 136 -18.41 -27.66 5.25
CA CYS A 136 -19.68 -28.34 5.43
C CYS A 136 -20.47 -27.70 6.56
N ALA A 137 -21.57 -27.04 6.23
CA ALA A 137 -22.50 -26.47 7.20
C ALA A 137 -23.86 -27.14 7.08
N LYS A 138 -24.34 -27.72 8.18
CA LYS A 138 -25.66 -28.39 8.25
C LYS A 138 -25.85 -29.41 7.12
N GLY A 139 -24.81 -30.19 6.84
CA GLY A 139 -24.82 -31.22 5.80
C GLY A 139 -24.70 -30.69 4.36
N LYS A 140 -24.49 -29.39 4.16
CA LYS A 140 -24.44 -28.76 2.83
C LYS A 140 -23.11 -28.05 2.59
N LEU A 141 -22.62 -28.16 1.36
CA LEU A 141 -21.49 -27.37 0.89
C LEU A 141 -21.81 -25.87 1.01
N THR A 142 -20.95 -25.16 1.73
CA THR A 142 -21.02 -23.69 1.88
C THR A 142 -19.65 -23.09 1.59
N ARG A 143 -19.59 -21.92 0.93
CA ARG A 143 -18.36 -21.16 0.71
C ARG A 143 -18.08 -20.28 1.93
N ASN A 144 -16.87 -20.34 2.48
CA ASN A 144 -16.45 -19.50 3.59
C ASN A 144 -16.56 -18.00 3.21
N SER A 145 -16.96 -17.15 4.14
CA SER A 145 -16.96 -15.68 3.97
C SER A 145 -15.56 -15.08 4.14
N GLU A 146 -14.63 -15.83 4.73
CA GLU A 146 -13.25 -15.42 4.98
C GLU A 146 -12.26 -16.23 4.15
N TYR A 147 -11.06 -15.69 3.99
CA TYR A 147 -9.96 -16.32 3.27
C TYR A 147 -8.68 -16.24 4.09
N SER A 148 -7.92 -17.35 4.14
CA SER A 148 -6.59 -17.39 4.75
C SER A 148 -5.48 -17.31 3.68
N THR A 149 -5.76 -17.77 2.47
CA THR A 149 -4.82 -17.73 1.33
C THR A 149 -5.18 -16.60 0.38
N VAL A 150 -4.22 -15.76 0.01
CA VAL A 150 -4.45 -14.64 -0.89
C VAL A 150 -3.19 -14.25 -1.64
N LEU A 151 -3.32 -14.05 -2.94
CA LEU A 151 -2.37 -13.37 -3.81
C LEU A 151 -2.79 -11.90 -3.93
N ARG A 152 -1.84 -10.98 -3.80
CA ARG A 152 -2.03 -9.54 -4.05
C ARG A 152 -0.90 -9.02 -4.92
N MET A 153 -1.24 -8.22 -5.90
CA MET A 153 -0.28 -7.49 -6.73
C MET A 153 -0.55 -6.00 -6.54
N TYR A 154 0.33 -5.34 -5.80
CA TYR A 154 0.26 -3.93 -5.49
C TYR A 154 1.05 -3.13 -6.52
N VAL A 155 0.38 -2.22 -7.21
CA VAL A 155 1.02 -1.34 -8.20
C VAL A 155 1.40 -0.03 -7.53
N ASN A 156 2.63 0.42 -7.76
CA ASN A 156 3.22 1.65 -7.21
C ASN A 156 3.22 1.72 -5.67
N GLN A 157 3.41 0.58 -5.02
CA GLN A 157 3.37 0.50 -3.56
C GLN A 157 4.30 -0.60 -3.04
N LEU A 158 5.15 -0.26 -2.06
CA LEU A 158 5.75 -1.22 -1.14
C LEU A 158 4.77 -1.36 0.03
N ARG A 159 3.97 -2.44 0.08
CA ARG A 159 2.94 -2.59 1.12
C ARG A 159 3.59 -2.88 2.49
N LEU A 160 3.73 -1.84 3.31
CA LEU A 160 4.42 -1.92 4.60
C LEU A 160 3.66 -2.70 5.68
N THR A 161 2.32 -2.74 5.65
CA THR A 161 1.52 -3.26 6.79
C THR A 161 1.84 -4.71 7.21
N THR A 162 2.34 -5.53 6.29
CA THR A 162 2.74 -6.94 6.58
C THR A 162 4.25 -7.10 6.69
N LEU A 163 5.00 -6.09 6.25
CA LEU A 163 6.45 -5.99 6.39
C LEU A 163 6.86 -5.16 7.61
N ASP A 164 5.94 -4.58 8.38
CA ASP A 164 6.20 -3.57 9.42
C ASP A 164 7.21 -4.02 10.50
N LYS A 165 7.26 -5.33 10.77
CA LYS A 165 8.30 -5.93 11.64
C LYS A 165 9.73 -5.77 11.12
N PHE A 166 9.88 -5.54 9.82
CA PHE A 166 11.14 -5.40 9.11
C PHE A 166 11.34 -4.02 8.51
N LEU A 167 10.33 -3.50 7.81
CA LEU A 167 10.33 -2.25 7.06
C LEU A 167 9.13 -1.40 7.48
N SER A 168 9.41 -0.31 8.18
CA SER A 168 8.40 0.56 8.79
C SER A 168 8.76 2.03 8.63
N SER A 169 7.78 2.92 8.82
CA SER A 169 8.01 4.36 8.87
C SER A 169 8.30 4.77 10.33
N PRO A 170 9.54 5.11 10.69
CA PRO A 170 9.93 5.43 12.06
C PRO A 170 9.32 6.73 12.58
N TYR A 171 8.90 7.62 11.68
CA TYR A 171 8.36 8.94 12.00
C TYR A 171 6.93 8.98 11.46
N GLY A 172 5.95 8.76 12.34
CA GLY A 172 4.53 8.88 11.99
C GLY A 172 4.19 10.31 11.55
N SER A 173 3.27 10.45 10.59
CA SER A 173 2.90 11.76 10.01
C SER A 173 1.59 12.34 10.57
N SER A 174 1.00 11.70 11.60
CA SER A 174 -0.26 12.15 12.21
C SER A 174 0.02 13.13 13.33
N PHE A 175 -0.61 14.30 13.25
CA PHE A 175 -0.66 15.28 14.32
C PHE A 175 -2.05 15.23 14.97
N GLY A 176 -2.15 15.64 16.23
CA GLY A 176 -3.41 15.66 16.98
C GLY A 176 -4.37 16.74 16.48
N SER A 177 -5.29 17.18 17.35
CA SER A 177 -6.41 18.08 17.02
C SER A 177 -6.03 19.42 16.37
N TYR A 178 -4.77 19.84 16.44
CA TYR A 178 -4.25 21.06 15.82
C TYR A 178 -3.11 20.74 14.85
N ASP A 179 -3.47 20.24 13.67
CA ASP A 179 -2.53 20.02 12.59
C ASP A 179 -2.33 21.31 11.77
N PHE A 180 -1.17 21.95 11.96
CA PHE A 180 -0.77 23.14 11.19
C PHE A 180 0.07 22.81 9.95
N GLY A 181 0.11 21.53 9.55
CA GLY A 181 0.75 21.05 8.35
C GLY A 181 2.28 21.00 8.40
N LEU A 182 2.86 20.89 9.61
CA LEU A 182 4.31 20.85 9.86
C LEU A 182 5.03 19.83 8.95
N GLN A 183 4.40 18.69 8.75
CA GLN A 183 4.87 17.54 7.99
C GLN A 183 4.80 17.71 6.48
N PHE A 184 4.01 18.65 5.97
CA PHE A 184 3.82 18.82 4.54
C PHE A 184 4.85 19.77 3.93
N GLN A 185 5.28 19.47 2.71
CA GLN A 185 6.25 20.29 1.98
C GLN A 185 5.67 21.69 1.72
N ASP A 186 4.41 21.78 1.26
CA ASP A 186 3.66 23.03 1.11
C ASP A 186 2.74 23.29 2.32
N TRP A 187 3.34 23.47 3.49
CA TRP A 187 2.61 23.75 4.74
C TRP A 187 1.83 25.09 4.70
N LYS A 188 2.24 26.03 3.84
CA LYS A 188 1.61 27.36 3.74
C LYS A 188 0.23 27.29 3.09
N ASN A 189 0.08 26.44 2.07
CA ASN A 189 -1.18 26.25 1.35
C ASN A 189 -1.87 24.92 1.70
N HIS A 190 -1.37 24.20 2.73
CA HIS A 190 -1.91 22.92 3.11
C HIS A 190 -3.39 23.04 3.49
N LYS A 191 -4.21 22.15 2.93
CA LYS A 191 -5.62 22.01 3.27
C LYS A 191 -5.75 20.80 4.20
N PRO A 192 -6.36 20.93 5.41
CA PRO A 192 -6.45 19.87 6.42
C PRO A 192 -7.03 18.51 5.99
N ALA A 193 -7.49 18.35 4.75
CA ALA A 193 -8.07 17.12 4.20
C ALA A 193 -7.25 16.51 3.04
N ASP A 194 -6.13 17.12 2.61
CA ASP A 194 -5.29 16.54 1.55
C ASP A 194 -4.29 15.53 2.13
N VAL A 195 -4.78 14.32 2.41
CA VAL A 195 -3.98 13.19 2.90
C VAL A 195 -2.94 12.69 1.90
N ASN A 196 -2.99 13.16 0.65
CA ASN A 196 -2.04 12.79 -0.40
C ASN A 196 -1.01 13.90 -0.66
N ALA A 197 -0.97 14.94 0.18
CA ALA A 197 0.01 16.02 0.05
C ALA A 197 1.44 15.51 0.29
N GLN A 198 2.40 16.12 -0.40
CA GLN A 198 3.80 15.73 -0.29
C GLN A 198 4.35 16.07 1.09
N LEU A 199 5.04 15.11 1.71
CA LEU A 199 5.67 15.28 3.02
C LEU A 199 7.11 15.76 2.88
N ILE A 200 7.64 16.39 3.94
CA ILE A 200 9.09 16.64 4.05
C ILE A 200 9.85 15.33 4.25
N SER A 201 11.14 15.32 3.92
CA SER A 201 11.98 14.12 3.86
C SER A 201 11.89 13.24 5.11
N LEU A 202 11.94 13.83 6.30
CA LEU A 202 11.89 13.10 7.58
C LEU A 202 10.71 12.13 7.65
N PHE A 203 9.50 12.57 7.28
CA PHE A 203 8.28 11.75 7.35
C PHE A 203 8.12 10.78 6.17
N THR A 204 9.07 10.75 5.24
CA THR A 204 9.09 9.80 4.11
C THR A 204 10.11 8.67 4.30
N TYR A 205 10.98 8.78 5.30
CA TYR A 205 11.98 7.75 5.57
C TYR A 205 11.35 6.46 6.05
N MET A 206 12.05 5.36 5.78
CA MET A 206 11.72 4.01 6.21
C MET A 206 12.92 3.43 6.97
N THR A 207 12.67 2.76 8.08
CA THR A 207 13.67 1.93 8.75
C THR A 207 13.57 0.51 8.22
N CYS A 208 14.71 -0.10 7.89
CA CYS A 208 14.78 -1.55 7.67
C CYS A 208 15.80 -2.20 8.60
N ASN A 209 15.40 -3.31 9.24
CA ASN A 209 16.27 -4.12 10.10
C ASN A 209 16.67 -5.47 9.45
N ASN A 210 16.31 -5.68 8.18
CA ASN A 210 16.53 -6.93 7.46
C ASN A 210 17.22 -6.68 6.12
N GLU A 211 18.51 -7.04 6.03
CA GLU A 211 19.31 -6.85 4.82
C GLU A 211 18.82 -7.70 3.65
N GLN A 212 18.30 -8.91 3.90
CA GLN A 212 17.75 -9.77 2.85
C GLN A 212 16.51 -9.14 2.20
N LEU A 213 15.67 -8.46 2.98
CA LEU A 213 14.53 -7.71 2.47
C LEU A 213 14.98 -6.54 1.59
N ILE A 214 15.97 -5.74 2.03
CA ILE A 214 16.55 -4.67 1.20
C ILE A 214 17.13 -5.24 -0.10
N GLY A 215 17.84 -6.36 0.00
CA GLY A 215 18.34 -7.09 -1.16
C GLY A 215 17.22 -7.53 -2.10
N ALA A 216 16.11 -8.05 -1.58
CA ALA A 216 14.96 -8.47 -2.39
C ALA A 216 14.20 -7.30 -3.03
N ILE A 217 14.15 -6.14 -2.37
CA ILE A 217 13.51 -4.94 -2.92
C ILE A 217 14.37 -4.31 -4.02
N ASN A 218 15.68 -4.24 -3.81
CA ASN A 218 16.60 -3.52 -4.68
C ASN A 218 17.18 -4.37 -5.81
N ASN A 219 17.27 -5.69 -5.62
CA ASN A 219 17.84 -6.62 -6.58
C ASN A 219 16.78 -7.60 -7.07
N ASP A 220 17.00 -8.22 -8.22
CA ASP A 220 16.10 -9.21 -8.81
C ASP A 220 16.25 -10.59 -8.13
N ASN A 221 16.15 -10.63 -6.80
CA ASN A 221 16.14 -11.88 -6.05
C ASN A 221 14.77 -12.55 -6.15
N ASN A 222 14.77 -13.89 -6.20
CA ASN A 222 13.56 -14.69 -6.43
C ASN A 222 12.39 -14.30 -5.52
N TYR A 223 12.56 -14.28 -4.19
CA TYR A 223 11.53 -13.80 -3.26
C TYR A 223 12.10 -13.48 -1.87
N PHE A 224 11.36 -12.71 -1.08
CA PHE A 224 11.53 -12.59 0.36
C PHE A 224 10.42 -13.34 1.09
N GLN A 225 10.74 -14.05 2.18
CA GLN A 225 9.75 -14.71 3.02
C GLN A 225 9.90 -14.26 4.46
N ASP A 226 8.78 -13.95 5.10
CA ASP A 226 8.77 -13.31 6.41
C ASP A 226 9.03 -14.28 7.59
N VAL A 227 8.93 -15.59 7.33
CA VAL A 227 9.24 -16.71 8.23
C VAL A 227 10.17 -17.67 7.49
N ALA A 228 11.26 -18.11 8.10
CA ALA A 228 12.16 -19.07 7.47
C ALA A 228 11.49 -20.46 7.36
N ASP A 229 11.79 -21.22 6.30
CA ASP A 229 11.12 -22.51 6.03
C ASP A 229 11.21 -23.50 7.20
N LYS A 230 12.35 -23.53 7.89
CA LYS A 230 12.58 -24.38 9.07
C LYS A 230 11.65 -24.07 10.25
N ASP A 231 11.10 -22.85 10.31
CA ASP A 231 10.26 -22.36 11.40
C ASP A 231 8.76 -22.46 11.05
N ILE A 232 8.44 -22.90 9.82
CA ILE A 232 7.07 -23.09 9.36
C ILE A 232 6.48 -24.37 9.95
N LYS A 233 5.46 -24.23 10.79
CA LYS A 233 4.72 -25.37 11.36
C LYS A 233 3.79 -25.96 10.29
N PRO A 234 3.85 -27.26 9.98
CA PRO A 234 2.92 -27.88 9.03
C PRO A 234 1.49 -27.96 9.61
N ASN A 235 0.49 -28.00 8.73
CA ASN A 235 -0.93 -28.12 9.06
C ASN A 235 -1.45 -27.05 10.05
N ASN A 236 -1.03 -25.80 9.86
CA ASN A 236 -1.33 -24.68 10.75
C ASN A 236 -2.10 -23.58 10.00
N ARG A 237 -3.24 -23.17 10.55
CA ARG A 237 -4.10 -22.08 10.03
C ARG A 237 -3.88 -20.73 10.72
N SER A 238 -3.28 -20.74 11.91
CA SER A 238 -3.13 -19.57 12.78
C SER A 238 -1.91 -18.72 12.46
N ASN A 239 -0.88 -19.31 11.85
CA ASN A 239 0.37 -18.63 11.52
C ASN A 239 0.50 -18.49 10.00
N PRO A 240 -0.06 -17.43 9.39
CA PRO A 240 0.11 -17.19 7.97
C PRO A 240 1.58 -16.86 7.65
N VAL A 241 2.04 -17.34 6.51
CA VAL A 241 3.35 -17.03 5.93
C VAL A 241 3.14 -16.10 4.75
N TYR A 242 4.02 -15.12 4.60
CA TYR A 242 3.99 -14.11 3.56
C TYR A 242 5.25 -14.22 2.71
N ARG A 243 5.04 -14.43 1.40
CA ARG A 243 6.10 -14.44 0.41
C ARG A 243 5.94 -13.25 -0.54
N TYR A 244 7.04 -12.55 -0.81
CA TYR A 244 7.06 -11.31 -1.58
C TYR A 244 7.98 -11.44 -2.78
N TRP A 245 7.54 -10.90 -3.90
CA TRP A 245 8.37 -10.64 -5.09
C TRP A 245 8.27 -9.15 -5.40
N PHE A 246 9.40 -8.52 -5.71
CA PHE A 246 9.46 -7.11 -6.05
C PHE A 246 9.85 -6.99 -7.53
N VAL A 247 8.92 -6.54 -8.36
CA VAL A 247 9.13 -6.40 -9.80
C VAL A 247 9.44 -4.94 -10.11
N LYS A 248 10.61 -4.70 -10.69
CA LYS A 248 11.15 -3.36 -11.00
C LYS A 248 11.46 -3.18 -12.48
N LYS A 249 11.47 -1.93 -12.95
CA LYS A 249 11.57 -1.56 -14.38
C LYS A 249 12.99 -1.49 -14.93
N ASN A 250 13.99 -1.41 -14.05
CA ASN A 250 15.41 -1.25 -14.43
C ASN A 250 16.34 -1.71 -13.30
N ASN A 251 17.64 -1.63 -13.55
CA ASN A 251 18.66 -2.02 -12.57
C ASN A 251 18.92 -0.97 -11.47
N LEU A 252 18.17 0.14 -11.44
CA LEU A 252 18.30 1.10 -10.34
C LEU A 252 17.69 0.50 -9.05
N PRO A 253 18.28 0.78 -7.88
CA PRO A 253 17.68 0.37 -6.62
C PRO A 253 16.38 1.15 -6.37
N VAL A 254 15.37 0.48 -5.83
CA VAL A 254 14.09 1.09 -5.45
C VAL A 254 14.24 1.95 -4.20
N LEU A 255 15.03 1.47 -3.24
CA LEU A 255 15.37 2.12 -1.97
C LEU A 255 16.86 2.41 -1.91
N VAL A 256 17.22 3.60 -1.44
CA VAL A 256 18.62 4.01 -1.21
C VAL A 256 18.83 4.37 0.26
N PRO A 257 20.02 4.10 0.83
CA PRO A 257 20.33 4.47 2.19
C PRO A 257 20.30 6.00 2.35
N VAL A 258 19.78 6.46 3.49
CA VAL A 258 19.86 7.87 3.90
C VAL A 258 21.17 8.05 4.67
N SER A 259 21.98 9.03 4.27
CA SER A 259 23.23 9.32 4.98
C SER A 259 22.96 10.05 6.30
N ARG A 260 23.93 10.00 7.22
CA ARG A 260 23.86 10.78 8.47
C ARG A 260 23.69 12.27 8.21
N LYS A 261 24.41 12.80 7.21
CA LYS A 261 24.29 14.20 6.78
C LYS A 261 22.87 14.55 6.34
N GLU A 262 22.29 13.73 5.47
CA GLU A 262 20.94 13.94 4.93
C GLU A 262 19.88 13.87 6.06
N TYR A 263 20.02 12.90 6.97
CA TYR A 263 19.12 12.76 8.12
C TYR A 263 19.21 13.96 9.08
N LEU A 264 20.43 14.38 9.46
CA LEU A 264 20.65 15.52 10.35
C LEU A 264 20.13 16.83 9.70
N GLN A 265 20.29 17.01 8.40
CA GLN A 265 19.70 18.14 7.67
C GLN A 265 18.17 18.10 7.68
N SER A 266 17.56 16.92 7.51
CA SER A 266 16.11 16.75 7.60
C SER A 266 15.57 17.04 9.00
N LEU A 267 16.32 16.70 10.06
CA LEU A 267 15.99 17.08 11.43
C LEU A 267 16.06 18.58 11.66
N LEU A 268 17.08 19.27 11.11
CA LEU A 268 17.15 20.73 11.19
C LEU A 268 15.94 21.38 10.51
N GLU A 269 15.54 20.91 9.33
CA GLU A 269 14.31 21.40 8.69
C GLU A 269 13.09 21.20 9.61
N TYR A 270 12.94 19.99 10.16
CA TYR A 270 11.83 19.68 11.07
C TYR A 270 11.81 20.59 12.31
N TYR A 271 12.95 20.77 13.00
CA TYR A 271 13.03 21.60 14.20
C TYR A 271 12.83 23.10 13.91
N GLU A 272 13.27 23.59 12.75
CA GLU A 272 12.96 24.96 12.34
C GLU A 272 11.46 25.15 12.09
N ARG A 273 10.80 24.15 11.51
CA ARG A 273 9.35 24.19 11.29
C ARG A 273 8.57 24.04 12.61
N GLU A 274 9.09 23.33 13.60
CA GLU A 274 8.47 23.23 14.94
C GLU A 274 8.28 24.60 15.59
N LYS A 275 9.19 25.57 15.36
CA LYS A 275 9.03 26.94 15.87
C LYS A 275 7.72 27.57 15.41
N ILE A 276 7.39 27.37 14.13
CA ILE A 276 6.15 27.88 13.54
C ILE A 276 4.95 27.13 14.10
N HIS A 277 5.05 25.80 14.21
CA HIS A 277 3.97 24.96 14.74
C HIS A 277 3.64 25.30 16.20
N PHE A 278 4.64 25.34 17.10
CA PHE A 278 4.41 25.62 18.51
C PHE A 278 3.93 27.04 18.76
N THR A 279 4.41 28.03 18.00
CA THR A 279 3.89 29.41 18.09
C THR A 279 2.38 29.44 17.81
N LYS A 280 1.93 28.77 16.74
CA LYS A 280 0.49 28.68 16.40
C LYS A 280 -0.30 27.85 17.41
N LEU A 281 0.26 26.73 17.85
CA LEU A 281 -0.39 25.83 18.81
C LEU A 281 -0.62 26.53 20.15
N VAL A 282 0.41 27.16 20.71
CA VAL A 282 0.29 27.88 22.00
C VAL A 282 -0.73 29.02 21.89
N ALA A 283 -0.72 29.78 20.79
CA ALA A 283 -1.73 30.82 20.56
C ALA A 283 -3.14 30.24 20.54
N LYS A 284 -3.35 29.10 19.86
CA LYS A 284 -4.65 28.46 19.75
C LYS A 284 -5.12 27.85 21.07
N LEU A 285 -4.25 27.19 21.81
CA LEU A 285 -4.58 26.63 23.13
C LEU A 285 -4.95 27.74 24.13
N ASN A 286 -4.27 28.89 24.08
CA ASN A 286 -4.64 30.05 24.90
C ASN A 286 -6.00 30.62 24.52
N GLU A 287 -6.29 30.75 23.22
CA GLU A 287 -7.60 31.18 22.71
C GLU A 287 -8.72 30.24 23.19
N ASP A 288 -8.48 28.94 23.15
CA ASP A 288 -9.45 27.91 23.53
C ASP A 288 -9.48 27.65 25.06
N HIS A 289 -8.72 28.41 25.86
CA HIS A 289 -8.54 28.22 27.30
C HIS A 289 -8.14 26.79 27.71
N ASP A 290 -7.40 26.10 26.86
CA ASP A 290 -6.96 24.72 27.11
C ASP A 290 -5.77 24.70 28.09
N LYS A 291 -5.98 24.03 29.22
CA LYS A 291 -4.96 23.82 30.27
C LYS A 291 -3.76 23.01 29.80
N SER A 292 -3.84 22.35 28.64
CA SER A 292 -2.73 21.64 28.01
C SER A 292 -1.63 22.58 27.52
N VAL A 293 -1.89 23.89 27.37
CA VAL A 293 -0.88 24.90 26.99
C VAL A 293 0.37 24.86 27.89
N LYS A 294 0.19 24.51 29.17
CA LYS A 294 1.28 24.37 30.14
C LYS A 294 2.33 23.37 29.69
N ASN A 295 1.97 22.36 28.90
CA ASN A 295 2.89 21.31 28.42
C ASN A 295 3.94 21.87 27.45
N TYR A 296 3.65 23.00 26.80
CA TYR A 296 4.52 23.62 25.80
C TYR A 296 5.35 24.77 26.37
N SER A 297 5.32 25.06 27.67
CA SER A 297 5.98 26.24 28.25
C SER A 297 7.50 26.35 28.02
N THR A 298 8.17 25.26 27.62
CA THR A 298 9.61 25.18 27.36
C THR A 298 9.94 24.99 25.88
N TRP A 299 8.96 25.11 24.97
CA TRP A 299 9.14 24.74 23.57
C TRP A 299 10.30 25.51 22.90
N GLU A 300 10.49 26.79 23.23
CA GLU A 300 11.56 27.62 22.64
C GLU A 300 12.95 27.10 23.02
N THR A 301 13.16 26.81 24.31
CA THR A 301 14.43 26.28 24.81
C THR A 301 14.68 24.87 24.29
N ASP A 302 13.64 24.03 24.25
CA ASP A 302 13.74 22.66 23.76
C ASP A 302 14.11 22.62 22.27
N VAL A 303 13.48 23.45 21.44
CA VAL A 303 13.79 23.54 20.01
C VAL A 303 15.20 24.10 19.79
N ALA A 304 15.60 25.14 20.52
CA ALA A 304 16.94 25.71 20.42
C ALA A 304 18.03 24.67 20.76
N ASP A 305 17.82 23.88 21.81
CA ASP A 305 18.73 22.81 22.22
C ASP A 305 18.79 21.66 21.20
N LYS A 306 17.65 21.24 20.63
CA LYS A 306 17.60 20.25 19.55
C LYS A 306 18.40 20.71 18.32
N VAL A 307 18.21 21.98 17.90
CA VAL A 307 18.97 22.58 16.79
C VAL A 307 20.46 22.63 17.10
N ALA A 308 20.85 23.06 18.31
CA ALA A 308 22.25 23.11 18.73
C ALA A 308 22.92 21.73 18.71
N THR A 309 22.21 20.71 19.22
CA THR A 309 22.67 19.31 19.23
C THR A 309 22.97 18.80 17.82
N VAL A 310 22.06 19.02 16.87
CA VAL A 310 22.25 18.57 15.49
C VAL A 310 23.34 19.36 14.77
N LYS A 311 23.41 20.68 14.98
CA LYS A 311 24.49 21.52 14.41
C LYS A 311 25.87 21.09 14.91
N LYS A 312 25.97 20.78 16.21
CA LYS A 312 27.20 20.24 16.82
C LYS A 312 27.60 18.91 16.16
N ALA A 313 26.66 17.98 16.01
CA ALA A 313 26.93 16.70 15.35
C ALA A 313 27.41 16.88 13.90
N LEU A 314 26.85 17.83 13.15
CA LEU A 314 27.28 18.16 11.79
C LEU A 314 28.69 18.79 11.73
N SER A 315 29.09 19.57 12.74
CA SER A 315 30.40 20.25 12.76
C SER A 315 31.54 19.41 13.31
N GLU A 316 31.27 18.51 14.26
CA GLU A 316 32.31 17.75 14.96
C GLU A 316 32.76 16.48 14.22
N HIS A 317 31.98 16.02 13.25
CA HIS A 317 32.26 14.78 12.50
C HIS A 317 32.80 15.07 11.09
N ASN A 318 33.66 14.17 10.61
CA ASN A 318 34.24 14.27 9.27
C ASN A 318 33.26 13.82 8.18
N GLU A 319 33.62 14.06 6.92
CA GLU A 319 32.76 13.74 5.77
C GLU A 319 32.53 12.22 5.64
N GLU A 320 33.53 11.38 5.94
CA GLU A 320 33.37 9.92 5.92
C GLU A 320 32.27 9.47 6.88
N TRP A 321 32.29 9.96 8.12
CA TRP A 321 31.26 9.69 9.12
C TRP A 321 29.90 10.21 8.65
N LEU A 322 29.85 11.40 8.06
CA LEU A 322 28.62 12.03 7.57
C LEU A 322 28.00 11.32 6.36
N LEU A 323 28.82 10.68 5.53
CA LEU A 323 28.38 9.90 4.36
C LEU A 323 27.93 8.47 4.71
N ALA A 324 28.30 7.96 5.88
CA ALA A 324 27.80 6.67 6.36
C ALA A 324 26.26 6.69 6.47
N GLN A 325 25.65 5.50 6.40
CA GLN A 325 24.20 5.38 6.55
C GLN A 325 23.75 5.80 7.96
N ALA A 326 22.63 6.52 8.02
CA ALA A 326 21.95 6.85 9.26
C ALA A 326 21.31 5.58 9.84
N ILE A 327 21.72 5.19 11.05
CA ILE A 327 21.15 4.09 11.81
C ILE A 327 20.46 4.65 13.05
N VAL A 328 19.14 4.50 13.13
CA VAL A 328 18.31 5.10 14.17
C VAL A 328 17.62 4.07 15.06
N ASN A 329 17.20 4.51 16.25
CA ASN A 329 16.42 3.69 17.18
C ASN A 329 15.40 4.56 17.93
N PRO A 330 14.23 4.84 17.33
CA PRO A 330 13.22 5.72 17.93
C PRO A 330 12.74 5.27 19.32
N GLY A 331 12.67 3.95 19.56
CA GLY A 331 12.31 3.41 20.87
C GLY A 331 13.33 3.77 21.95
N THR A 332 14.62 3.70 21.62
CA THR A 332 15.70 4.08 22.53
C THR A 332 15.80 5.60 22.70
N ASP A 333 15.60 6.37 21.62
CA ASP A 333 15.52 7.83 21.70
C ASP A 333 14.39 8.30 22.62
N ASN A 334 13.21 7.69 22.52
CA ASN A 334 12.08 7.97 23.41
C ASN A 334 12.40 7.63 24.87
N SER A 335 13.06 6.50 25.13
CA SER A 335 13.50 6.13 26.48
C SER A 335 14.51 7.15 27.04
N GLN A 336 15.45 7.62 26.23
CA GLN A 336 16.42 8.65 26.64
C GLN A 336 15.73 9.98 26.96
N THR A 337 14.77 10.41 26.15
CA THR A 337 13.94 11.60 26.41
C THR A 337 13.20 11.49 27.75
N TYR A 338 12.58 10.34 28.03
CA TYR A 338 11.92 10.07 29.30
C TYR A 338 12.91 10.11 30.49
N ASN A 339 14.04 9.41 30.37
CA ASN A 339 15.06 9.35 31.44
C ASN A 339 15.70 10.71 31.73
N ALA A 340 15.84 11.56 30.70
CA ALA A 340 16.30 12.94 30.83
C ALA A 340 15.23 13.88 31.42
N LYS A 341 14.02 13.37 31.73
CA LYS A 341 12.88 14.15 32.24
C LYS A 341 12.50 15.31 31.33
N LEU A 342 12.72 15.14 30.02
CA LEU A 342 12.29 16.09 29.01
C LEU A 342 10.81 15.91 28.72
N ARG A 343 10.14 17.00 28.35
CA ARG A 343 8.72 16.96 28.03
C ARG A 343 8.51 16.33 26.66
N GLU A 344 7.68 15.30 26.61
CA GLU A 344 7.42 14.55 25.39
C GLU A 344 6.89 15.45 24.27
N GLN A 345 5.95 16.35 24.58
CA GLN A 345 5.24 17.19 23.60
C GLN A 345 6.16 18.12 22.79
N THR A 346 7.30 18.52 23.35
CA THR A 346 8.27 19.41 22.72
C THR A 346 9.56 18.69 22.29
N ASN A 347 9.71 17.41 22.65
CA ASN A 347 10.91 16.61 22.37
C ASN A 347 10.63 15.37 21.51
N TYR A 348 9.52 15.33 20.78
CA TYR A 348 9.32 14.36 19.71
C TYR A 348 10.46 14.42 18.69
N ASN A 349 10.84 13.24 18.19
CA ASN A 349 11.91 13.06 17.19
C ASN A 349 13.24 13.75 17.57
N ARG A 350 13.54 13.87 18.87
CA ARG A 350 14.83 14.40 19.36
C ARG A 350 15.98 13.48 18.94
N PHE A 351 17.00 14.06 18.33
CA PHE A 351 18.24 13.35 18.02
C PHE A 351 19.12 13.18 19.27
N TRP A 352 19.55 11.95 19.51
CA TRP A 352 20.52 11.62 20.55
C TRP A 352 21.85 11.17 19.97
N LYS A 353 21.82 10.17 19.08
CA LYS A 353 23.00 9.59 18.42
C LYS A 353 22.59 8.67 17.28
N PHE A 354 23.58 8.16 16.55
CA PHE A 354 23.41 7.00 15.67
C PHE A 354 23.76 5.70 16.39
N TYR A 355 23.14 4.60 15.97
CA TYR A 355 23.05 3.34 16.71
C TYR A 355 23.81 2.17 16.04
N ASP A 356 24.94 2.45 15.38
CA ASP A 356 25.63 1.53 14.44
C ASP A 356 26.00 0.14 14.99
N LYS A 357 25.91 -0.09 16.30
CA LYS A 357 26.33 -1.33 16.98
C LYS A 357 25.35 -1.82 18.04
N GLU A 358 24.16 -1.24 18.12
CA GLU A 358 23.19 -1.58 19.19
C GLU A 358 22.28 -2.73 18.75
N LYS A 359 21.24 -3.07 19.53
CA LYS A 359 20.21 -4.04 19.09
C LYS A 359 18.93 -3.28 18.74
N ASN A 360 18.08 -3.88 17.91
CA ASN A 360 16.78 -3.30 17.51
C ASN A 360 16.89 -1.94 16.82
N PHE A 361 17.98 -1.71 16.08
CA PHE A 361 18.17 -0.54 15.23
C PHE A 361 17.68 -0.83 13.80
N GLY A 362 17.42 0.22 13.04
CA GLY A 362 17.13 0.13 11.61
C GLY A 362 17.95 1.15 10.83
N GLY A 363 18.55 0.69 9.73
CA GLY A 363 19.13 1.63 8.76
C GLY A 363 18.00 2.43 8.12
N LEU A 364 18.21 3.73 7.95
CA LEU A 364 17.28 4.60 7.24
C LEU A 364 17.43 4.45 5.73
N TYR A 365 16.30 4.37 5.07
CA TYR A 365 16.15 4.31 3.62
C TYR A 365 15.11 5.32 3.16
N ARG A 366 15.23 5.72 1.90
CA ARG A 366 14.20 6.46 1.16
C ARG A 366 14.00 5.85 -0.21
N TYR A 367 12.86 6.16 -0.83
CA TYR A 367 12.67 5.89 -2.25
C TYR A 367 13.77 6.57 -3.07
N ASN A 368 14.30 5.85 -4.06
CA ASN A 368 15.30 6.38 -4.95
C ASN A 368 14.68 7.39 -5.94
N PRO A 369 15.02 8.69 -5.87
CA PRO A 369 14.47 9.71 -6.76
C PRO A 369 14.88 9.49 -8.22
N GLU A 370 16.00 8.80 -8.47
CA GLU A 370 16.39 8.44 -9.84
C GLU A 370 15.57 7.29 -10.40
N TYR A 371 15.05 6.41 -9.54
CA TYR A 371 14.13 5.34 -9.94
C TYR A 371 12.74 5.91 -10.22
N PHE A 372 12.20 6.69 -9.29
CA PHE A 372 10.85 7.24 -9.34
C PHE A 372 10.85 8.65 -9.92
N LYS A 373 10.57 8.72 -11.22
CA LYS A 373 10.40 9.98 -11.96
C LYS A 373 8.96 10.08 -12.43
N THR A 374 8.43 11.30 -12.52
CA THR A 374 7.09 11.53 -13.05
C THR A 374 6.98 10.92 -14.45
N SER A 375 6.05 9.99 -14.63
CA SER A 375 5.83 9.34 -15.92
C SER A 375 5.05 10.27 -16.85
N ALA A 376 5.51 10.40 -18.09
CA ALA A 376 4.74 11.06 -19.14
C ALA A 376 3.41 10.34 -19.43
N LYS A 377 3.31 9.05 -19.09
CA LYS A 377 2.09 8.23 -19.24
C LYS A 377 1.04 8.52 -18.15
N GLY A 378 1.35 9.32 -17.12
CA GLY A 378 0.43 9.67 -16.02
C GLY A 378 0.75 8.99 -14.68
N ALA A 379 0.04 9.40 -13.62
CA ALA A 379 0.30 8.95 -12.25
C ALA A 379 -0.03 7.46 -12.05
N ALA A 380 -1.06 6.94 -12.73
CA ALA A 380 -1.40 5.52 -12.68
C ALA A 380 -0.43 4.59 -13.45
N SER A 381 0.58 5.14 -14.12
CA SER A 381 1.58 4.32 -14.84
C SER A 381 2.33 3.44 -13.83
N PRO A 382 2.44 2.13 -14.08
CA PRO A 382 3.14 1.24 -13.16
C PRO A 382 4.64 1.52 -13.22
N GLN A 383 5.28 1.66 -12.06
CA GLN A 383 6.74 1.82 -11.91
C GLN A 383 7.35 0.74 -11.00
N LEU A 384 6.51 0.10 -10.18
CA LEU A 384 6.85 -0.96 -9.26
C LEU A 384 5.62 -1.85 -9.10
N ILE A 385 5.81 -3.17 -9.12
CA ILE A 385 4.77 -4.11 -8.72
C ILE A 385 5.31 -4.96 -7.57
N THR A 386 4.65 -4.88 -6.41
CA THR A 386 4.92 -5.79 -5.28
C THR A 386 3.92 -6.92 -5.33
N VAL A 387 4.39 -8.14 -5.54
CA VAL A 387 3.57 -9.36 -5.48
C VAL A 387 3.69 -9.94 -4.08
N LEU A 388 2.56 -10.21 -3.43
CA LEU A 388 2.46 -10.82 -2.12
C LEU A 388 1.59 -12.06 -2.20
N PHE A 389 2.12 -13.20 -1.77
CA PHE A 389 1.36 -14.41 -1.56
C PHE A 389 1.32 -14.74 -0.07
N ARG A 390 0.15 -14.57 0.56
CA ARG A 390 -0.11 -15.02 1.93
C ARG A 390 -0.72 -16.41 1.87
N TYR A 391 -0.17 -17.35 2.62
CA TYR A 391 -0.67 -18.71 2.71
C TYR A 391 -0.63 -19.24 4.14
N VAL A 392 -1.36 -20.33 4.36
CA VAL A 392 -1.33 -21.13 5.60
C VAL A 392 -0.90 -22.54 5.23
N THR A 393 -0.44 -23.34 6.18
CA THR A 393 0.27 -24.60 5.86
C THR A 393 -0.66 -25.80 5.78
N ILE A 394 -1.84 -25.59 5.19
CA ILE A 394 -2.85 -26.63 4.92
C ILE A 394 -2.80 -27.05 3.44
N PRO A 395 -3.28 -28.25 3.09
CA PRO A 395 -3.18 -28.78 1.72
C PRO A 395 -3.72 -27.84 0.63
N SER A 396 -4.93 -27.28 0.80
CA SER A 396 -5.56 -26.37 -0.18
C SER A 396 -4.70 -25.15 -0.48
N SER A 397 -4.20 -24.51 0.57
CA SER A 397 -3.36 -23.31 0.49
C SER A 397 -1.99 -23.61 -0.14
N LEU A 398 -1.36 -24.73 0.25
CA LEU A 398 -0.08 -25.16 -0.31
C LEU A 398 -0.21 -25.54 -1.80
N ARG A 399 -1.32 -26.16 -2.23
CA ARG A 399 -1.58 -26.40 -3.66
C ARG A 399 -1.57 -25.10 -4.46
N MET A 400 -2.24 -24.06 -3.97
CA MET A 400 -2.27 -22.74 -4.62
C MET A 400 -0.89 -22.11 -4.68
N LEU A 401 -0.16 -22.08 -3.55
CA LEU A 401 1.19 -21.53 -3.51
C LEU A 401 2.14 -22.27 -4.46
N ASN A 402 2.09 -23.60 -4.48
CA ASN A 402 2.96 -24.42 -5.33
C ASN A 402 2.66 -24.22 -6.81
N ASN A 403 1.37 -24.12 -7.18
CA ASN A 403 0.97 -23.80 -8.54
C ASN A 403 1.49 -22.43 -8.97
N PHE A 404 1.25 -21.41 -8.14
CA PHE A 404 1.74 -20.06 -8.38
C PHE A 404 3.27 -20.03 -8.53
N SER A 405 3.99 -20.60 -7.57
CA SER A 405 5.46 -20.57 -7.54
C SER A 405 6.09 -21.27 -8.75
N LYS A 406 5.39 -22.24 -9.35
CA LYS A 406 5.86 -22.98 -10.52
C LYS A 406 5.51 -22.30 -11.85
N ASN A 407 4.32 -21.71 -11.94
CA ASN A 407 3.71 -21.34 -13.22
C ASN A 407 3.55 -19.83 -13.44
N PHE A 408 3.78 -18.99 -12.42
CA PHE A 408 3.56 -17.54 -12.53
C PHE A 408 4.65 -16.84 -13.36
N ASP A 409 4.23 -16.12 -14.40
CA ASP A 409 5.13 -15.40 -15.30
C ASP A 409 5.52 -14.02 -14.74
N VAL A 410 6.54 -14.01 -13.89
CA VAL A 410 7.12 -12.77 -13.35
C VAL A 410 7.67 -11.86 -14.47
N LYS A 411 8.14 -12.43 -15.59
CA LYS A 411 8.66 -11.63 -16.72
C LYS A 411 7.54 -10.88 -17.44
N ALA A 412 6.33 -11.44 -17.49
CA ALA A 412 5.17 -10.72 -18.00
C ALA A 412 4.88 -9.47 -17.16
N LEU A 413 5.02 -9.53 -15.84
CA LEU A 413 4.89 -8.35 -14.97
C LEU A 413 5.99 -7.32 -15.24
N GLN A 414 7.22 -7.75 -15.46
CA GLN A 414 8.34 -6.84 -15.73
C GLN A 414 8.11 -6.02 -17.01
N LYS A 415 7.59 -6.65 -18.07
CA LYS A 415 7.22 -5.97 -19.33
C LYS A 415 6.13 -4.91 -19.14
N MET A 416 5.31 -5.00 -18.09
CA MET A 416 4.30 -3.98 -17.81
C MET A 416 4.90 -2.68 -17.28
N LEU A 417 6.16 -2.72 -16.82
CA LEU A 417 6.87 -1.56 -16.27
C LEU A 417 7.70 -0.79 -17.31
N GLU A 418 7.82 -1.33 -18.52
CA GLU A 418 8.46 -0.72 -19.70
C GLU A 418 7.47 0.20 -20.46
#